data_AF-A6FA84-F1
#
_entry.id   AF-A6FA84-F1
#
_cell.length_a   1.000
_cell.length_b   1.000
_cell.length_c   1.000
_cell.angle_alpha   90.00
_cell.angle_beta   90.00
_cell.angle_gamma   90.00
#
_symmetry.space_group_name_H-M   'P 1'
#
loop_
_entity.id
_entity.type
_entity.pdbx_description
1 polymer ?
#
loop_
_entity_poly.entity_id
_entity_poly.type
_entity_poly.pdbx_seq_one_letter_code
_entity_poly.pdbx_strand_id
1 'polypeptide(L)'
;MGVIFTKLESFRLSYEIDLIDFEKDIIPFVFSGFWNEGHCFLRIKVKDGKVVFLCAQLPNYSGTSITNAIESVFEFAVNEIVESSAIRIREKLSFWERIFNKKDTLEKKKKHAVFEHVKSKSILIEHYPPGTGINDNGSYARVVFSPSGEPTWNYTTEEKLKNLLNNEMLLEIGDKELENWKSKENC
;
A
#
# COMPACT_ATOMS: atom_id res chain seq x y z
N MET A 1 5.04 -17.77 54.01
CA MET A 1 4.25 -17.69 52.78
C MET A 1 4.64 -16.42 52.04
N GLY A 2 5.57 -16.50 51.10
CA GLY A 2 5.91 -15.39 50.21
C GLY A 2 5.27 -15.67 48.85
N VAL A 3 4.27 -14.87 48.47
CA VAL A 3 3.66 -14.96 47.14
C VAL A 3 4.65 -14.32 46.16
N ILE A 4 5.31 -15.15 45.37
CA ILE A 4 6.11 -14.70 44.23
C ILE A 4 5.12 -14.22 43.17
N PHE A 5 5.00 -12.91 43.00
CA PHE A 5 4.41 -12.32 41.81
C PHE A 5 5.33 -12.62 40.63
N THR A 6 5.07 -13.72 39.91
CA THR A 6 5.61 -13.92 38.57
C THR A 6 5.01 -12.85 37.67
N LYS A 7 5.85 -11.87 37.33
CA LYS A 7 5.64 -10.89 36.29
C LYS A 7 5.32 -11.66 35.00
N LEU A 8 4.03 -11.74 34.64
CA LEU A 8 3.62 -12.16 33.30
C LEU A 8 4.06 -11.05 32.34
N GLU A 9 5.32 -11.09 31.91
CA GLU A 9 5.70 -10.42 30.69
C GLU A 9 4.91 -11.08 29.57
N SER A 10 4.02 -10.32 28.95
CA SER A 10 3.29 -10.80 27.78
C SER A 10 4.33 -11.12 26.71
N PHE A 11 4.50 -12.41 26.43
CA PHE A 11 5.34 -12.88 25.34
C PHE A 11 4.77 -12.36 24.03
N ARG A 12 5.36 -11.26 23.54
CA ARG A 12 4.98 -10.62 22.29
C ARG A 12 5.79 -11.28 21.19
N LEU A 13 5.12 -12.05 20.33
CA LEU A 13 5.70 -12.60 19.12
C LEU A 13 6.42 -11.48 18.38
N SER A 14 7.72 -11.64 18.15
CA SER A 14 8.51 -10.67 17.41
C SER A 14 8.83 -11.22 16.01
N TYR A 15 8.36 -10.49 15.00
CA TYR A 15 8.71 -10.74 13.61
C TYR A 15 9.70 -9.65 13.21
N GLU A 16 10.86 -10.06 12.71
CA GLU A 16 11.72 -9.17 11.96
C GLU A 16 11.29 -9.25 10.49
N ILE A 17 10.86 -8.12 9.95
CA ILE A 17 10.33 -7.99 8.60
C ILE A 17 11.28 -7.10 7.84
N ASP A 18 11.92 -7.67 6.81
CA ASP A 18 12.74 -6.94 5.88
C ASP A 18 11.96 -6.77 4.57
N LEU A 19 11.92 -5.54 4.07
CA LEU A 19 11.34 -5.19 2.78
C LEU A 19 12.43 -5.23 1.71
N ILE A 20 12.22 -6.04 0.68
CA ILE A 20 13.12 -6.23 -0.44
C ILE A 20 12.66 -5.34 -1.59
N ASP A 21 13.62 -4.76 -2.31
CA ASP A 21 13.36 -3.97 -3.51
C ASP A 21 12.42 -4.72 -4.48
N PHE A 22 11.35 -4.04 -4.87
CA PHE A 22 10.26 -4.59 -5.67
C PHE A 22 9.57 -3.47 -6.44
N GLU A 23 9.13 -3.75 -7.65
CA GLU A 23 8.38 -2.82 -8.47
C GLU A 23 7.33 -3.58 -9.29
N LYS A 24 6.09 -3.09 -9.26
CA LYS A 24 4.99 -3.61 -10.06
C LYS A 24 4.08 -2.46 -10.47
N ASP A 25 3.87 -2.35 -11.78
CA ASP A 25 2.89 -1.45 -12.38
C ASP A 25 1.71 -2.28 -12.89
N ILE A 26 0.50 -1.80 -12.66
CA ILE A 26 -0.76 -2.45 -13.01
C ILE A 26 -1.62 -1.43 -13.76
N ILE A 27 -1.93 -1.74 -15.03
CA ILE A 27 -2.73 -0.88 -15.90
C ILE A 27 -3.53 -1.69 -16.93
N PRO A 28 -4.88 -1.60 -16.92
CA PRO A 28 -5.68 -0.98 -15.87
C PRO A 28 -5.66 -1.83 -14.59
N PHE A 29 -5.46 -1.20 -13.43
CA PHE A 29 -5.86 -1.79 -12.16
C PHE A 29 -7.38 -1.64 -12.00
N VAL A 30 -8.06 -2.76 -11.75
CA VAL A 30 -9.51 -2.81 -11.57
C VAL A 30 -9.82 -2.90 -10.08
N PHE A 31 -10.73 -2.06 -9.60
CA PHE A 31 -11.20 -2.07 -8.22
C PHE A 31 -12.72 -1.99 -8.15
N SER A 32 -13.30 -2.55 -7.09
CA SER A 32 -14.73 -2.40 -6.83
C SER A 32 -15.02 -0.95 -6.42
N GLY A 33 -15.77 -0.22 -7.23
CA GLY A 33 -16.26 1.10 -6.88
C GLY A 33 -17.64 1.07 -6.21
N PHE A 34 -18.13 2.24 -5.80
CA PHE A 34 -19.40 2.35 -5.07
C PHE A 34 -20.63 1.91 -5.90
N TRP A 35 -20.57 2.07 -7.23
CA TRP A 35 -21.67 1.71 -8.15
C TRP A 35 -21.25 0.78 -9.29
N ASN A 36 -20.02 0.90 -9.77
CA ASN A 36 -19.45 0.11 -10.86
C ASN A 36 -17.96 -0.11 -10.62
N GLU A 37 -17.36 -1.04 -11.36
CA GLU A 37 -15.91 -1.22 -11.38
C GLU A 37 -15.18 0.08 -11.75
N GLY A 38 -14.10 0.30 -11.04
CA GLY A 38 -13.20 1.43 -11.15
C GLY A 38 -11.91 1.02 -11.85
N HIS A 39 -11.31 1.93 -12.61
CA HIS A 39 -10.01 1.69 -13.26
C HIS A 39 -9.03 2.81 -12.94
N CYS A 40 -7.81 2.44 -12.54
CA CYS A 40 -6.71 3.38 -12.42
C CYS A 40 -5.39 2.76 -12.89
N PHE A 41 -4.33 3.57 -12.92
CA PHE A 41 -2.97 3.06 -12.87
C PHE A 41 -2.57 2.86 -11.41
N LEU A 42 -2.09 1.68 -11.05
CA LEU A 42 -1.53 1.40 -9.72
C LEU A 42 -0.07 1.00 -9.88
N ARG A 43 0.79 1.72 -9.17
CA ARG A 43 2.20 1.41 -9.03
C ARG A 43 2.54 1.10 -7.59
N ILE A 44 3.25 -0.01 -7.41
CA ILE A 44 3.77 -0.48 -6.14
C ILE A 44 5.27 -0.50 -6.24
N LYS A 45 5.95 0.30 -5.43
CA LYS A 45 7.41 0.30 -5.35
C LYS A 45 7.87 0.12 -3.91
N VAL A 46 8.80 -0.81 -3.72
CA VAL A 46 9.58 -0.98 -2.51
C VAL A 46 11.02 -0.66 -2.85
N LYS A 47 11.62 0.29 -2.13
CA LYS A 47 13.02 0.69 -2.34
C LYS A 47 13.66 1.07 -1.02
N ASP A 48 14.79 0.47 -0.69
CA ASP A 48 15.55 0.77 0.54
C ASP A 48 14.67 0.70 1.81
N GLY A 49 13.75 -0.27 1.85
CA GLY A 49 12.81 -0.47 2.96
C GLY A 49 11.68 0.56 3.08
N LYS A 50 11.52 1.46 2.10
CA LYS A 50 10.38 2.36 1.96
C LYS A 50 9.38 1.80 0.95
N VAL A 51 8.10 2.04 1.17
CA VAL A 51 7.03 1.63 0.27
C VAL A 51 6.33 2.85 -0.30
N VAL A 52 6.14 2.89 -1.61
CA VAL A 52 5.33 3.90 -2.29
C VAL A 52 4.25 3.22 -3.09
N PHE A 53 3.02 3.68 -2.86
CA PHE A 53 1.86 3.34 -3.67
C PHE A 53 1.44 4.59 -4.42
N LEU A 54 1.47 4.54 -5.75
CA LEU A 54 1.04 5.63 -6.62
C LEU A 54 -0.17 5.17 -7.41
N CYS A 55 -1.28 5.87 -7.22
CA CYS A 55 -2.55 5.60 -7.89
C CYS A 55 -2.87 6.80 -8.78
N ALA A 56 -2.89 6.61 -10.09
CA ALA A 56 -3.10 7.71 -11.04
C ALA A 56 -4.38 7.53 -11.87
N GLN A 57 -5.15 8.61 -11.99
CA GLN A 57 -6.39 8.60 -12.74
C GLN A 57 -6.08 8.43 -14.22
N LEU A 58 -6.76 7.48 -14.87
CA LEU A 58 -6.56 7.22 -16.30
C LEU A 58 -7.16 8.37 -17.13
N PRO A 59 -6.52 8.78 -18.24
CA PRO A 59 -7.05 9.82 -19.12
C PRO A 59 -8.32 9.33 -19.84
N ASN A 60 -9.25 10.24 -20.12
CA ASN A 60 -10.53 9.92 -20.80
C ASN A 60 -11.34 8.80 -20.10
N TYR A 61 -11.24 8.71 -18.77
CA TYR A 61 -11.96 7.77 -17.92
C TYR A 61 -13.08 8.50 -17.14
N SER A 62 -14.25 7.88 -17.04
CA SER A 62 -15.44 8.48 -16.40
C SER A 62 -16.16 7.55 -15.41
N GLY A 63 -15.55 6.44 -15.01
CA GLY A 63 -16.12 5.54 -14.01
C GLY A 63 -15.76 5.97 -12.58
N THR A 64 -15.75 5.02 -11.64
CA THR A 64 -15.46 5.32 -10.22
C THR A 64 -14.07 5.94 -10.07
N SER A 65 -14.01 7.13 -9.45
CA SER A 65 -12.76 7.84 -9.18
C SER A 65 -11.90 7.12 -8.14
N ILE A 66 -10.60 7.36 -8.20
CA ILE A 66 -9.63 6.82 -7.21
C ILE A 66 -10.00 7.27 -5.80
N THR A 67 -10.42 8.53 -5.65
CA THR A 67 -10.80 9.13 -4.37
C THR A 67 -11.86 8.30 -3.64
N ASN A 68 -12.83 7.76 -4.39
CA ASN A 68 -13.92 6.98 -3.83
C ASN A 68 -13.54 5.51 -3.52
N ALA A 69 -12.38 5.04 -3.99
CA ALA A 69 -11.95 3.66 -3.83
C ALA A 69 -10.56 3.53 -3.21
N ILE A 70 -10.03 4.62 -2.64
CA ILE A 70 -8.65 4.70 -2.18
C ILE A 70 -8.32 3.66 -1.10
N GLU A 71 -9.29 3.29 -0.27
CA GLU A 71 -9.18 2.22 0.73
C GLU A 71 -8.96 0.85 0.06
N SER A 72 -9.79 0.50 -0.92
CA SER A 72 -9.68 -0.78 -1.65
C SER A 72 -8.39 -0.86 -2.45
N VAL A 73 -7.97 0.25 -3.06
CA VAL A 73 -6.70 0.34 -3.78
C VAL A 73 -5.53 0.12 -2.81
N PHE A 74 -5.57 0.76 -1.63
CA PHE A 74 -4.54 0.59 -0.61
C PHE A 74 -4.46 -0.84 -0.07
N GLU A 75 -5.60 -1.43 0.27
CA GLU A 75 -5.67 -2.81 0.76
C GLU A 75 -5.10 -3.80 -0.26
N PHE A 76 -5.50 -3.66 -1.53
CA PHE A 76 -4.96 -4.46 -2.62
C PHE A 76 -3.44 -4.30 -2.73
N ALA A 77 -2.94 -3.06 -2.71
CA ALA A 77 -1.51 -2.78 -2.87
C ALA A 77 -0.67 -3.37 -1.73
N VAL A 78 -1.18 -3.35 -0.49
CA VAL A 78 -0.53 -4.02 0.64
C VAL A 78 -0.55 -5.53 0.48
N ASN A 79 -1.67 -6.12 0.05
CA ASN A 79 -1.78 -7.56 -0.17
C ASN A 79 -0.83 -8.05 -1.27
N GLU A 80 -0.67 -7.28 -2.35
CA GLU A 80 0.33 -7.55 -3.40
C GLU A 80 1.74 -7.63 -2.84
N ILE A 81 2.13 -6.71 -1.95
CA ILE A 81 3.44 -6.78 -1.27
C ILE A 81 3.52 -8.05 -0.41
N VAL A 82 2.48 -8.34 0.39
CA VAL A 82 2.42 -9.52 1.29
C VAL A 82 2.55 -10.85 0.54
N GLU A 83 1.98 -10.93 -0.65
CA GLU A 83 1.95 -12.16 -1.47
C GLU A 83 3.14 -12.26 -2.43
N SER A 84 3.89 -11.17 -2.62
CA SER A 84 5.09 -11.13 -3.46
C SER A 84 6.36 -11.63 -2.76
N SER A 85 7.46 -11.65 -3.51
CA SER A 85 8.81 -11.85 -2.98
C SER A 85 9.39 -10.62 -2.25
N ALA A 86 8.64 -9.52 -2.13
CA ALA A 86 9.11 -8.26 -1.53
C ALA A 86 9.29 -8.31 0.00
N ILE A 87 8.98 -9.45 0.64
CA ILE A 87 9.05 -9.58 2.10
C ILE A 87 9.89 -10.78 2.50
N ARG A 88 10.85 -10.53 3.38
CA ARG A 88 11.56 -11.57 4.13
C ARG A 88 11.17 -11.48 5.60
N ILE A 89 10.68 -12.59 6.13
CA ILE A 89 10.26 -12.69 7.53
C ILE A 89 11.23 -13.58 8.28
N ARG A 90 11.79 -13.05 9.36
CA ARG A 90 12.56 -13.81 10.35
C ARG A 90 11.74 -13.94 11.62
N GLU A 91 11.34 -15.18 11.89
CA GLU A 91 10.53 -15.55 13.04
C GLU A 91 11.42 -15.69 14.27
N LYS A 92 11.28 -14.79 15.25
CA LYS A 92 11.92 -14.91 16.57
C LYS A 92 10.93 -15.54 17.55
N LEU A 93 10.47 -16.74 17.22
CA LEU A 93 9.55 -17.50 18.06
C LEU A 93 10.31 -18.29 19.12
N SER A 94 9.90 -18.17 20.37
CA SER A 94 10.34 -19.07 21.42
C SER A 94 9.81 -20.49 21.17
N PHE A 95 10.57 -21.50 21.59
CA PHE A 95 10.20 -22.92 21.44
C PHE A 95 8.80 -23.23 21.99
N TRP A 96 8.44 -22.61 23.12
CA TRP A 96 7.13 -22.75 23.74
C TRP A 96 6.01 -22.16 22.87
N GLU A 97 6.24 -21.04 22.21
CA GLU A 97 5.23 -20.38 21.36
C GLU A 97 4.89 -21.21 20.12
N ARG A 98 5.86 -21.96 19.57
CA ARG A 98 5.63 -22.90 18.46
C ARG A 98 4.80 -24.12 18.87
N ILE A 99 4.89 -24.52 20.14
CA ILE A 99 4.21 -25.71 20.66
C ILE A 99 2.80 -25.38 21.15
N PHE A 100 2.59 -24.22 21.78
CA PHE A 100 1.31 -23.86 22.38
C PHE A 100 0.33 -23.16 21.43
N ASN A 101 0.80 -22.55 20.34
CA ASN A 101 -0.08 -21.88 19.38
C ASN A 101 -0.51 -22.83 18.24
N LYS A 102 -1.82 -22.83 17.92
CA LYS A 102 -2.33 -23.45 16.69
C LYS A 102 -1.71 -22.77 15.47
N LYS A 103 -1.32 -23.54 14.45
CA LYS A 103 -0.69 -23.04 13.20
C LYS A 103 -1.48 -21.90 12.56
N ASP A 104 -2.80 -22.03 12.45
CA ASP A 104 -3.66 -20.99 11.85
C ASP A 104 -3.61 -19.66 12.61
N THR A 105 -3.50 -19.71 13.94
CA THR A 105 -3.38 -18.50 14.76
C THR A 105 -2.04 -17.82 14.54
N LEU A 106 -0.97 -18.58 14.34
CA LEU A 106 0.36 -18.05 14.05
C LEU A 106 0.39 -17.36 12.68
N GLU A 107 -0.18 -18.01 11.66
CA GLU A 107 -0.28 -17.43 10.30
C GLU A 107 -1.10 -16.14 10.28
N LYS A 108 -2.24 -16.08 10.98
CA LYS A 108 -3.03 -14.85 11.09
C LYS A 108 -2.24 -13.71 11.76
N LYS A 109 -1.53 -14.01 12.84
CA LYS A 109 -0.69 -13.02 13.54
C LYS A 109 0.48 -12.54 12.68
N LYS A 110 1.09 -13.45 11.91
CA LYS A 110 2.15 -13.14 10.96
C LYS A 110 1.64 -12.21 9.85
N LYS A 111 0.55 -12.57 9.17
CA LYS A 111 -0.08 -11.72 8.15
C LYS A 111 -0.41 -10.33 8.68
N HIS A 112 -1.01 -10.25 9.87
CA HIS A 112 -1.31 -8.97 10.50
C HIS A 112 -0.06 -8.14 10.80
N ALA A 113 0.99 -8.75 11.36
CA ALA A 113 2.25 -8.05 11.64
C ALA A 113 2.92 -7.52 10.37
N VAL A 114 2.88 -8.28 9.28
CA VAL A 114 3.39 -7.86 7.97
C VAL A 114 2.58 -6.71 7.40
N PHE A 115 1.25 -6.83 7.42
CA PHE A 115 0.34 -5.79 6.95
C PHE A 115 0.60 -4.46 7.67
N GLU A 116 0.65 -4.47 9.01
CA GLU A 116 0.93 -3.29 9.82
C GLU A 116 2.35 -2.73 9.56
N HIS A 117 3.34 -3.60 9.34
CA HIS A 117 4.69 -3.16 8.99
C HIS A 117 4.73 -2.42 7.65
N VAL A 118 4.16 -3.01 6.60
CA VAL A 118 4.06 -2.40 5.26
C VAL A 118 3.30 -1.08 5.33
N LYS A 119 2.14 -1.07 6.01
CA LYS A 119 1.33 0.13 6.23
C LYS A 119 2.11 1.24 6.94
N SER A 120 2.94 0.91 7.93
CA SER A 120 3.74 1.91 8.66
C SER A 120 4.89 2.52 7.83
N LYS A 121 5.32 1.83 6.77
CA LYS A 121 6.41 2.23 5.87
C LYS A 121 5.92 2.81 4.55
N SER A 122 4.62 2.80 4.32
CA SER A 122 4.03 3.20 3.05
C SER A 122 3.70 4.68 2.99
N ILE A 123 3.85 5.22 1.78
CA ILE A 123 3.31 6.51 1.39
C ILE A 123 2.35 6.23 0.25
N LEU A 124 1.07 6.55 0.47
CA LEU A 124 0.03 6.47 -0.54
C LEU A 124 -0.12 7.83 -1.21
N ILE A 125 -0.06 7.83 -2.54
CA ILE A 125 -0.13 9.02 -3.38
C ILE A 125 -1.26 8.81 -4.37
N GLU A 126 -2.22 9.73 -4.34
CA GLU A 126 -3.22 9.89 -5.38
C GLU A 126 -2.75 10.97 -6.35
N HIS A 127 -2.84 10.67 -7.64
CA HIS A 127 -2.47 11.59 -8.70
C HIS A 127 -3.60 11.70 -9.74
N TYR A 128 -3.95 12.93 -10.08
CA TYR A 128 -4.74 13.23 -11.27
C TYR A 128 -3.82 13.94 -12.27
N PRO A 129 -3.49 13.32 -13.41
CA PRO A 129 -2.78 14.01 -14.49
C PRO A 129 -3.54 15.24 -14.99
N PRO A 130 -2.87 16.23 -15.60
CA PRO A 130 -3.54 17.35 -16.26
C PRO A 130 -4.62 16.89 -17.24
N GLY A 131 -5.75 17.61 -17.28
CA GLY A 131 -6.92 17.22 -18.06
C GLY A 131 -7.72 16.03 -17.50
N THR A 132 -7.38 15.54 -16.30
CA THR A 132 -8.18 14.55 -15.56
C THR A 132 -8.68 15.12 -14.25
N GLY A 133 -9.86 14.69 -13.80
CA GLY A 133 -10.46 15.18 -12.56
C GLY A 133 -10.95 16.62 -12.64
N ILE A 134 -10.99 17.30 -11.49
CA ILE A 134 -11.58 18.65 -11.36
C ILE A 134 -10.55 19.76 -11.60
N ASN A 135 -9.25 19.49 -11.39
CA ASN A 135 -8.19 20.48 -11.55
C ASN A 135 -7.51 20.32 -12.92
N ASP A 136 -7.65 21.31 -13.78
CA ASP A 136 -7.11 21.30 -15.14
C ASP A 136 -5.59 21.07 -15.18
N ASN A 137 -4.86 21.57 -14.17
CA ASN A 137 -3.41 21.43 -14.06
C ASN A 137 -2.96 20.11 -13.43
N GLY A 138 -3.91 19.22 -13.13
CA GLY A 138 -3.65 17.99 -12.38
C GLY A 138 -3.43 18.25 -10.89
N SER A 139 -3.25 17.17 -10.12
CA SER A 139 -3.03 17.24 -8.68
C SER A 139 -2.25 16.05 -8.15
N TYR A 140 -1.57 16.28 -7.04
CA TYR A 140 -1.02 15.22 -6.19
C TYR A 140 -1.55 15.38 -4.78
N ALA A 141 -1.95 14.27 -4.16
CA ALA A 141 -2.33 14.22 -2.77
C ALA A 141 -1.63 13.07 -2.07
N ARG A 142 -1.02 13.35 -0.92
CA ARG A 142 -0.60 12.31 0.02
C ARG A 142 -1.81 11.90 0.85
N VAL A 143 -2.20 10.65 0.73
CA VAL A 143 -3.33 10.10 1.48
C VAL A 143 -2.83 9.53 2.80
N VAL A 144 -3.47 9.92 3.89
CA VAL A 144 -3.17 9.43 5.24
C VAL A 144 -4.46 8.90 5.85
N PHE A 145 -4.42 7.69 6.40
CA PHE A 145 -5.55 7.11 7.11
C PHE A 145 -5.51 7.49 8.60
N SER A 146 -6.66 7.92 9.12
CA SER A 146 -6.84 8.10 10.56
C SER A 146 -6.80 6.75 11.29
N PRO A 147 -6.74 6.73 12.65
CA PRO A 147 -6.88 5.50 13.41
C PRO A 147 -8.21 4.77 13.20
N SER A 148 -9.29 5.49 12.83
CA SER A 148 -10.58 4.88 12.46
C SER A 148 -10.60 4.31 11.05
N GLY A 149 -9.53 4.50 10.26
CA GLY A 149 -9.43 4.03 8.88
C GLY A 149 -9.93 5.04 7.85
N GLU A 150 -10.33 6.25 8.27
CA GLU A 150 -10.83 7.27 7.34
C GLU A 150 -9.67 7.96 6.58
N PRO A 151 -9.72 8.04 5.24
CA PRO A 151 -8.69 8.71 4.45
C PRO A 151 -8.78 10.24 4.56
N THR A 152 -7.61 10.89 4.56
CA THR A 152 -7.46 12.34 4.46
C THR A 152 -6.45 12.68 3.36
N TRP A 153 -6.83 13.59 2.47
CA TRP A 153 -6.03 14.04 1.32
C TRP A 153 -5.23 15.29 1.67
N ASN A 154 -3.91 15.15 1.72
CA ASN A 154 -2.99 16.26 1.90
C ASN A 154 -2.42 16.66 0.54
N TYR A 155 -3.09 17.61 -0.13
CA TYR A 155 -2.67 18.12 -1.43
C TYR A 155 -1.28 18.75 -1.37
N THR A 156 -0.47 18.45 -2.38
CA THR A 156 0.93 18.84 -2.44
C THR A 156 1.40 18.97 -3.89
N THR A 157 2.63 19.45 -4.08
CA THR A 157 3.30 19.47 -5.38
C THR A 157 4.12 18.19 -5.60
N GLU A 158 4.36 17.86 -6.86
CA GLU A 158 5.27 16.77 -7.24
C GLU A 158 6.66 16.96 -6.64
N GLU A 159 7.22 18.18 -6.70
CA GLU A 159 8.52 18.52 -6.13
C GLU A 159 8.60 18.21 -4.63
N LYS A 160 7.58 18.57 -3.85
CA LYS A 160 7.52 18.24 -2.42
C LYS A 160 7.48 16.73 -2.18
N LEU A 161 6.81 15.97 -3.04
CA LEU A 161 6.80 14.51 -2.96
C LEU A 161 8.17 13.93 -3.32
N LYS A 162 8.83 14.38 -4.38
CA LYS A 162 10.19 13.95 -4.74
C LYS A 162 11.16 14.15 -3.59
N ASN A 163 11.11 15.33 -2.96
CA ASN A 163 11.90 15.67 -1.77
C ASN A 163 11.58 14.77 -0.57
N LEU A 164 10.29 14.49 -0.31
CA LEU A 164 9.87 13.58 0.76
C LEU A 164 10.37 12.15 0.55
N LEU A 165 10.28 11.67 -0.69
CA LEU A 165 10.63 10.31 -1.06
C LEU A 165 12.15 10.10 -1.11
N ASN A 166 12.91 11.18 -1.38
CA ASN A 166 14.35 11.17 -1.61
C ASN A 166 14.74 10.22 -2.76
N ASN A 167 13.82 10.04 -3.73
CA ASN A 167 13.95 9.20 -4.91
C ASN A 167 12.89 9.60 -5.95
N GLU A 168 13.32 10.26 -7.03
CA GLU A 168 12.41 10.83 -8.05
C GLU A 168 11.74 9.77 -8.92
N MET A 169 12.39 8.63 -9.13
CA MET A 169 11.89 7.51 -9.96
C MET A 169 10.63 6.85 -9.37
N LEU A 170 10.25 7.20 -8.14
CA LEU A 170 9.05 6.68 -7.49
C LEU A 170 7.77 7.33 -8.02
N LEU A 171 7.86 8.49 -8.68
CA LEU A 171 6.71 9.27 -9.19
C LEU A 171 6.60 9.30 -10.72
N GLU A 172 7.64 8.90 -11.45
CA GLU A 172 7.68 9.00 -12.92
C GLU A 172 6.71 8.04 -13.60
N ILE A 173 5.55 8.51 -14.04
CA ILE A 173 4.62 7.70 -14.84
C ILE A 173 4.88 7.96 -16.32
N GLY A 174 4.99 6.92 -17.15
CA GLY A 174 5.08 7.11 -18.59
C GLY A 174 3.73 7.54 -19.17
N ASP A 175 3.61 8.78 -19.65
CA ASP A 175 2.35 9.32 -20.21
C ASP A 175 1.77 8.42 -21.31
N LYS A 176 2.63 7.84 -22.16
CA LYS A 176 2.22 6.90 -23.22
C LYS A 176 1.61 5.60 -22.67
N GLU A 177 2.01 5.17 -21.48
CA GLU A 177 1.44 3.97 -20.84
C GLU A 177 0.04 4.27 -20.33
N LEU A 178 -0.16 5.46 -19.73
CA LEU A 178 -1.46 5.94 -19.30
C LEU A 178 -2.41 6.12 -20.48
N GLU A 179 -1.99 6.77 -21.57
CA GLU A 179 -2.86 7.04 -22.73
C GLU A 179 -3.39 5.78 -23.41
N ASN A 180 -2.60 4.71 -23.44
CA ASN A 180 -2.95 3.45 -24.12
C ASN A 180 -3.74 2.47 -23.24
N TRP A 181 -4.19 2.88 -22.05
CA TRP A 181 -4.84 1.99 -21.09
C TRP A 181 -6.07 1.24 -21.64
N LYS A 182 -6.88 1.89 -22.49
CA LYS A 182 -8.07 1.29 -23.12
C LYS A 182 -7.74 0.13 -24.06
N SER A 183 -6.56 0.14 -24.68
CA SER A 183 -6.13 -0.97 -25.53
C SER A 183 -5.83 -2.23 -24.72
N LYS A 184 -5.53 -2.08 -23.42
CA LYS A 184 -5.21 -3.16 -22.49
C LYS A 184 -6.42 -3.72 -21.75
N GLU A 185 -7.59 -3.10 -21.90
CA GLU A 185 -8.87 -3.59 -21.34
C GLU A 185 -9.45 -4.77 -22.14
N ASN A 186 -9.02 -4.94 -23.40
CA ASN A 186 -9.50 -5.99 -24.32
C ASN A 186 -8.55 -7.20 -24.46
N CYS A 187 -7.62 -7.38 -23.52
CA CYS A 187 -6.66 -8.50 -23.52
C CYS A 187 -6.93 -9.50 -22.40
#